data_AF-A0A1J1HN61-F1
#
_entry.id   AF-A0A1J1HN61-F1
#
_cell.length_a   1.000
_cell.length_b   1.000
_cell.length_c   1.000
_cell.angle_alpha   90.00
_cell.angle_beta   90.00
_cell.angle_gamma   90.00
#
_symmetry.space_group_name_H-M   'P 1'
#
loop_
_entity.id
_entity.type
_entity.pdbx_description
1 polymer ?
#
loop_
_entity_poly.entity_id
_entity_poly.type
_entity_poly.pdbx_seq_one_letter_code
_entity_poly.pdbx_strand_id
1 'polypeptide(L)'
;MTLKVFFFIPLLLAIVSMCFAVEKVAIPDECAQSCPPTGQQLCAKNTVTQQLGVFDSDCIFGRYNSCTKIAQKYEFVRYGDCSTDNV
;
A
#
# COMPACT_ATOMS: atom_id res chain seq x y z
N MET A 1 56.46 -4.34 8.62
CA MET A 1 55.55 -3.24 8.24
C MET A 1 55.21 -3.34 6.76
N THR A 2 54.01 -3.79 6.40
CA THR A 2 53.35 -3.42 5.12
C THR A 2 51.86 -3.67 5.26
N LEU A 3 51.14 -2.58 5.50
CA LEU A 3 49.69 -2.50 5.66
C LEU A 3 49.05 -2.70 4.28
N LYS A 4 48.50 -3.88 3.98
CA LYS A 4 47.63 -4.08 2.81
C LYS A 4 46.19 -3.83 3.23
N VAL A 5 45.80 -2.57 3.14
CA VAL A 5 44.40 -2.14 3.22
C VAL A 5 43.71 -2.63 1.93
N PHE A 6 43.05 -3.78 2.00
CA PHE A 6 42.10 -4.17 0.98
C PHE A 6 40.81 -3.37 1.23
N PHE A 7 40.72 -2.19 0.61
CA PHE A 7 39.47 -1.46 0.41
C PHE A 7 38.61 -2.27 -0.57
N PHE A 8 37.84 -3.21 -0.06
CA PHE A 8 36.92 -4.04 -0.84
C PHE A 8 35.51 -3.98 -0.26
N ILE A 9 34.93 -2.78 -0.16
CA ILE A 9 33.47 -2.65 -0.05
C ILE A 9 32.98 -1.40 -0.79
N PRO A 10 32.86 -1.40 -2.12
CA PRO A 10 31.78 -0.69 -2.79
C PRO A 10 30.64 -1.69 -3.01
N LEU A 11 30.22 -2.40 -1.95
CA LEU A 11 29.14 -3.36 -2.04
C LEU A 11 27.89 -2.71 -1.44
N LEU A 12 26.98 -2.34 -2.33
CA LEU A 12 25.56 -2.09 -2.08
C LEU A 12 25.29 -0.75 -1.37
N LEU A 13 25.32 0.40 -2.05
CA LEU A 13 24.19 0.89 -2.87
C LEU A 13 23.04 -0.12 -3.10
N ALA A 14 22.55 -0.75 -2.03
CA ALA A 14 21.15 -1.15 -1.97
C ALA A 14 20.36 0.13 -1.76
N ILE A 15 20.24 0.92 -2.84
CA ILE A 15 19.07 1.78 -2.99
C ILE A 15 17.93 0.79 -2.92
N VAL A 16 17.34 0.67 -1.73
CA VAL A 16 16.07 0.00 -1.55
C VAL A 16 15.12 0.82 -2.42
N SER A 17 15.02 0.43 -3.69
CA SER A 17 13.91 0.78 -4.54
C SER A 17 12.73 0.11 -3.86
N MET A 18 12.20 0.79 -2.85
CA MET A 18 10.90 0.49 -2.28
C MET A 18 9.92 0.86 -3.39
N CYS A 19 9.83 0.02 -4.42
CA CYS A 19 8.62 -0.06 -5.22
C CYS A 19 7.53 -0.42 -4.21
N PHE A 20 6.83 0.60 -3.72
CA PHE A 20 5.63 0.39 -2.92
C PHE A 20 4.63 -0.28 -3.85
N ALA A 21 4.62 -1.61 -3.85
CA ALA A 21 3.73 -2.39 -4.67
C ALA A 21 2.30 -1.98 -4.30
N VAL A 22 1.59 -1.47 -5.30
CA VAL A 22 0.16 -1.22 -5.14
C VAL A 22 -0.51 -2.59 -5.11
N GLU A 23 -1.19 -2.88 -4.01
CA GLU A 23 -1.84 -4.16 -3.82
C GLU A 23 -3.35 -3.99 -3.69
N LYS A 24 -4.10 -4.97 -4.18
CA LYS A 24 -5.52 -5.06 -3.88
C LYS A 24 -5.69 -5.39 -2.40
N VAL A 25 -6.42 -4.56 -1.66
CA VAL A 25 -6.57 -4.75 -0.21
C VAL A 25 -7.42 -5.99 0.06
N ALA A 26 -6.84 -6.97 0.77
CA ALA A 26 -7.59 -8.12 1.26
C ALA A 26 -8.57 -7.67 2.35
N ILE A 27 -9.86 -7.92 2.14
CA ILE A 27 -10.91 -7.58 3.09
C ILE A 27 -11.07 -8.74 4.07
N PRO A 28 -10.90 -8.53 5.39
CA PRO A 28 -11.13 -9.58 6.38
C PRO A 28 -12.57 -10.11 6.28
N ASP A 29 -12.79 -11.41 6.49
CA ASP A 29 -14.13 -12.03 6.40
C ASP A 29 -15.16 -11.36 7.32
N GLU A 30 -14.73 -10.92 8.51
CA GLU A 30 -15.56 -10.17 9.47
C GLU A 30 -16.01 -8.79 8.94
N CYS A 31 -15.29 -8.24 7.96
CA CYS A 31 -15.60 -6.99 7.28
C CYS A 31 -16.19 -7.22 5.89
N ALA A 32 -16.18 -8.45 5.38
CA ALA A 32 -16.66 -8.86 4.07
C ALA A 32 -18.19 -8.97 4.06
N GLN A 33 -18.87 -7.82 4.03
CA GLN A 33 -20.30 -7.75 3.74
C GLN A 33 -20.56 -7.61 2.24
N SER A 34 -21.69 -8.14 1.78
CA SER A 34 -22.13 -8.02 0.39
C SER A 34 -22.31 -6.55 -0.01
N CYS A 35 -21.33 -5.99 -0.69
CA CYS A 35 -21.44 -4.70 -1.38
C CYS A 35 -21.82 -4.95 -2.84
N PRO A 36 -22.71 -4.12 -3.44
CA PRO A 36 -22.98 -4.21 -4.86
C PRO A 36 -21.72 -3.84 -5.66
N PRO A 37 -21.42 -4.53 -6.77
CA PRO A 37 -20.33 -4.15 -7.65
C PRO A 37 -20.68 -2.82 -8.32
N THR A 38 -19.86 -1.80 -8.11
CA THR A 38 -20.03 -0.48 -8.75
C THR A 38 -19.21 -0.33 -10.03
N GLY A 39 -18.20 -1.20 -10.23
CA GLY A 39 -17.27 -1.13 -11.38
C GLY A 39 -16.27 0.02 -11.29
N GLN A 40 -16.31 0.82 -10.23
CA GLN A 40 -15.42 1.95 -10.00
C GLN A 40 -14.45 1.62 -8.87
N GLN A 41 -13.20 1.38 -9.23
CA GLN A 41 -12.13 1.14 -8.27
C GLN A 41 -11.72 2.45 -7.58
N LEU A 42 -11.22 2.30 -6.37
CA LEU A 42 -10.79 3.38 -5.50
C LEU A 42 -9.37 3.10 -5.03
N CYS A 43 -8.51 4.11 -5.17
CA CYS A 43 -7.15 4.11 -4.66
C CYS A 43 -7.14 4.83 -3.31
N ALA A 44 -6.55 4.18 -2.31
CA ALA A 44 -6.43 4.73 -0.98
C ALA A 44 -5.05 4.45 -0.40
N LYS A 45 -4.65 5.19 0.62
CA LYS A 45 -3.32 5.10 1.23
C LYS A 45 -3.44 4.77 2.71
N ASN A 46 -2.74 3.74 3.16
CA ASN A 46 -2.73 3.39 4.58
C ASN A 46 -2.11 4.54 5.39
N THR A 47 -2.79 4.97 6.46
CA THR A 47 -2.39 6.15 7.24
C THR A 47 -1.04 5.98 7.95
N VAL A 48 -0.68 4.74 8.31
CA VAL A 48 0.55 4.43 9.05
C VAL A 48 1.65 3.96 8.12
N THR A 49 1.39 2.95 7.29
CA THR A 49 2.43 2.34 6.44
C THR A 49 2.68 3.12 5.15
N GLN A 50 1.82 4.09 4.83
CA GLN A 50 1.86 4.86 3.57
C GLN A 50 1.72 3.99 2.31
N GLN A 51 1.33 2.72 2.47
CA GLN A 51 1.13 1.77 1.39
C GLN A 51 -0.16 2.09 0.62
N LEU A 52 -0.08 2.03 -0.70
CA LEU A 52 -1.25 2.19 -1.56
C LEU A 52 -2.05 0.89 -1.64
N GLY A 53 -3.38 1.03 -1.55
CA GLY A 53 -4.34 -0.05 -1.60
C GLY A 53 -5.45 0.25 -2.58
N VAL A 54 -5.86 -0.77 -3.35
CA VAL A 54 -7.00 -0.70 -4.26
C VAL A 54 -8.22 -1.36 -3.63
N PHE A 55 -9.35 -0.66 -3.68
CA PHE A 55 -10.67 -1.11 -3.24
C PHE A 55 -11.62 -1.16 -4.44
N ASP A 56 -12.50 -2.17 -4.50
CA ASP A 56 -13.42 -2.34 -5.65
C ASP A 56 -14.63 -1.39 -5.62
N SER A 57 -14.90 -0.71 -4.49
CA SER A 57 -15.97 0.28 -4.35
C SER A 57 -15.85 1.10 -3.06
N ASP A 58 -16.53 2.24 -2.99
CA ASP A 58 -16.69 3.05 -1.78
C ASP A 58 -17.33 2.28 -0.61
N CYS A 59 -18.26 1.38 -0.93
CA CYS A 59 -18.91 0.53 0.07
C CYS A 59 -17.87 -0.34 0.80
N ILE A 60 -17.01 -1.02 0.04
CA ILE A 60 -15.98 -1.88 0.61
C ILE A 60 -14.94 -1.04 1.38
N PHE A 61 -14.54 0.11 0.83
CA PHE A 61 -13.62 1.03 1.50
C PHE A 61 -14.16 1.53 2.84
N GLY A 62 -15.39 2.07 2.86
CA GLY A 62 -16.02 2.57 4.08
C GLY A 62 -16.22 1.48 5.13
N ARG A 63 -16.60 0.28 4.71
CA ARG A 63 -16.76 -0.88 5.60
C ARG A 63 -15.43 -1.31 6.20
N TYR A 64 -14.40 -1.47 5.38
CA TYR A 64 -13.06 -1.80 5.83
C TYR A 64 -12.57 -0.79 6.87
N ASN A 65 -12.70 0.51 6.61
CA ASN A 65 -12.29 1.57 7.55
C ASN A 65 -13.14 1.65 8.82
N SER A 66 -14.38 1.18 8.78
CA SER A 66 -15.26 1.09 9.96
C SER A 66 -14.95 -0.14 10.81
N CYS A 67 -14.44 -1.20 10.19
CA CYS A 67 -14.20 -2.50 10.82
C CYS A 67 -12.77 -2.64 11.37
N THR A 68 -11.80 -1.96 10.75
CA THR A 68 -10.38 -2.06 11.10
C THR A 68 -9.91 -1.04 12.13
N LYS A 69 -8.80 -1.36 12.81
CA LYS A 69 -8.15 -0.46 13.78
C LYS A 69 -7.55 0.74 13.05
N ILE A 70 -7.37 1.86 13.77
CA ILE A 70 -6.82 3.12 13.21
C ILE A 70 -5.52 2.90 12.43
N ALA A 71 -4.61 2.04 12.93
CA ALA A 71 -3.34 1.74 12.28
C ALA A 71 -3.44 0.97 10.95
N GLN A 72 -4.63 0.48 10.61
CA GLN A 72 -4.93 -0.28 9.40
C GLN A 72 -5.84 0.49 8.45
N LYS A 73 -6.31 1.69 8.83
CA LYS A 73 -7.21 2.51 8.02
C LYS A 73 -6.49 3.07 6.79
N TYR A 74 -7.26 3.20 5.72
CA TYR A 74 -6.82 3.84 4.50
C TYR A 74 -7.52 5.20 4.34
N GLU A 75 -6.79 6.21 3.90
CA GLU A 75 -7.34 7.49 3.48
C GLU A 75 -7.58 7.48 1.97
N PHE A 76 -8.72 8.01 1.55
CA PHE A 76 -9.06 8.14 0.15
C PHE A 76 -8.02 9.01 -0.57
N VAL A 77 -7.57 8.56 -1.74
CA VAL A 77 -6.68 9.33 -2.61
C VAL A 77 -7.41 9.77 -3.87
N ARG A 78 -7.93 8.79 -4.64
CA ARG A 78 -8.61 9.05 -5.91
C ARG A 78 -9.42 7.84 -6.38
N TYR A 79 -10.27 8.05 -7.37
CA TYR A 79 -10.90 6.97 -8.12
C TYR A 79 -10.03 6.50 -9.29
N GLY A 80 -10.17 5.22 -9.65
CA GLY A 80 -9.51 4.62 -10.79
C GLY A 80 -8.09 4.16 -10.49
N ASP A 81 -7.19 4.42 -11.43
CA ASP A 81 -5.85 3.86 -11.46
C ASP A 81 -5.09 4.15 -10.15
N CYS A 82 -4.32 3.18 -9.66
CA CYS A 82 -3.61 3.31 -8.40
C CYS A 82 -2.15 2.95 -8.66
N SER A 83 -1.31 3.98 -8.74
CA SER A 83 0.13 3.87 -8.95
C SER A 83 0.82 4.92 -8.12
N THR A 84 2.00 4.59 -7.58
CA THR A 84 2.90 5.53 -6.90
C THR A 84 3.25 6.74 -7.75
N ASP A 85 3.17 6.64 -9.08
CA ASP A 85 3.51 7.73 -9.99
C ASP A 85 2.45 8.83 -10.02
N ASN A 86 1.28 8.58 -9.43
CA ASN A 86 0.13 9.49 -9.47
C ASN A 86 -0.49 9.78 -8.09
N VAL A 87 0.25 9.55 -7.00
CA VAL A 87 -0.16 9.88 -5.62
C VAL A 87 0.79 10.90 -5.00
#